data_AF-A0AA39KHZ8-F1
#
_entry.id   AF-A0AA39KHZ8-F1
#
_cell.length_a   1.000
_cell.length_b   1.000
_cell.length_c   1.000
_cell.angle_alpha   90.00
_cell.angle_beta   90.00
_cell.angle_gamma   90.00
#
_symmetry.space_group_name_H-M   'P 1'
#
loop_
_entity.id
_entity.type
_entity.pdbx_description
1 polymer ?
#
loop_
_entity_poly.entity_id
_entity_poly.type
_entity_poly.pdbx_seq_one_letter_code
_entity_poly.pdbx_strand_id
1 'polypeptide(L)'
;MGLEESSVVVPLQRAYTGRKPVIPSSLADTSCATLGVQGLLDQLNTTLATSYSLDNPFLSSLLEYFISDNCDFGLAYSHLRQIWYTDDWSTVKDVLWKWRDEDDEERRKALVGNRIVNSLLPPRRVWDLCSNRVVPWWLMPIEPELEDRLLPVPISHAWVDEKDRTAVWTPINGYEWPVPLPKDADLNLIRIEMLNLGHEHTWLDVLCLRQEGGQTEDLRTEEWKLDVPTIGNVYGQLFVVCYLSGLGRPLTLNEGDLESDRSWFRRAWTLQEVARRMLFAGDTPDGPLHAECKDGEYKTELLARFHEQREHACDNFFDREALVEMRDRISTNPVDKIAGLAQLTGCGSIPAYYKSMSLEDAWTALVHSMLCMKRADLFVLCTKPGDAGARVFTPTPRRSSRVFTPPPRRVPQD
;
A
#
# COMPACT_ATOMS: atom_id res chain seq x y z
N MET A 1 -8.01 -16.30 19.96
CA MET A 1 -8.88 -17.47 19.70
C MET A 1 -9.40 -17.31 18.29
N GLY A 2 -9.00 -18.19 17.37
CA GLY A 2 -9.34 -18.08 15.95
C GLY A 2 -10.79 -18.44 15.69
N LEU A 3 -11.39 -17.81 14.68
CA LEU A 3 -12.66 -18.23 14.10
C LEU A 3 -12.50 -19.66 13.54
N GLU A 4 -13.56 -20.46 13.65
CA GLU A 4 -13.59 -21.79 13.02
C GLU A 4 -13.44 -21.62 11.50
N GLU A 5 -12.56 -22.38 10.83
CA GLU A 5 -12.27 -22.20 9.39
C GLU A 5 -13.53 -22.25 8.52
N SER A 6 -14.54 -23.04 8.93
CA SER A 6 -15.85 -23.16 8.26
C SER A 6 -16.70 -21.87 8.32
N SER A 7 -16.46 -21.01 9.31
CA SER A 7 -17.18 -19.75 9.51
C SER A 7 -16.62 -18.59 8.67
N VAL A 8 -15.42 -18.73 8.10
CA VAL A 8 -14.82 -17.73 7.20
C VAL A 8 -15.42 -17.87 5.80
N VAL A 9 -16.17 -16.83 5.41
CA VAL A 9 -16.96 -16.83 4.16
C VAL A 9 -16.07 -16.83 2.92
N VAL A 10 -14.98 -16.05 2.95
CA VAL A 10 -14.02 -15.93 1.84
C VAL A 10 -13.15 -17.19 1.79
N PRO A 11 -13.24 -18.04 0.74
CA PRO A 11 -12.53 -19.32 0.72
C PRO A 11 -11.00 -19.18 0.85
N LEU A 12 -10.41 -18.17 0.21
CA LEU A 12 -8.97 -17.94 0.24
C LEU A 12 -8.45 -17.43 1.60
N GLN A 13 -9.33 -17.01 2.51
CA GLN A 13 -8.94 -16.57 3.86
C GLN A 13 -8.93 -17.72 4.89
N ARG A 14 -9.49 -18.90 4.57
CA ARG A 14 -9.74 -19.98 5.54
C ARG A 14 -8.46 -20.58 6.12
N ALA A 15 -7.56 -21.01 5.24
CA ALA A 15 -6.31 -21.65 5.59
C ALA A 15 -5.30 -21.49 4.46
N TYR A 16 -4.01 -21.36 4.81
CA TYR A 16 -2.94 -21.34 3.82
C TYR A 16 -2.66 -22.77 3.34
N THR A 17 -2.74 -23.00 2.03
CA THR A 17 -2.53 -24.35 1.44
C THR A 17 -1.23 -24.46 0.63
N GLY A 18 -0.40 -23.43 0.63
CA GLY A 18 0.87 -23.44 -0.09
C GLY A 18 1.97 -24.19 0.66
N ARG A 19 3.14 -24.27 0.02
CA ARG A 19 4.32 -25.00 0.52
C ARG A 19 5.46 -24.11 0.96
N LYS A 20 5.30 -22.78 0.87
CA LYS A 20 6.35 -21.85 1.25
C LYS A 20 6.54 -21.90 2.78
N PRO A 21 7.76 -21.66 3.28
CA PRO A 21 8.04 -21.69 4.72
C PRO A 21 7.41 -20.47 5.41
N VAL A 22 6.10 -20.54 5.66
CA VAL A 22 5.33 -19.50 6.34
C VAL A 22 5.25 -19.84 7.81
N ILE A 23 5.71 -18.93 8.69
CA ILE A 23 5.68 -19.17 10.13
C ILE A 23 4.32 -18.77 10.73
N PRO A 24 3.76 -19.54 11.68
CA PRO A 24 2.55 -19.14 12.38
C PRO A 24 2.73 -17.82 13.13
N SER A 25 1.67 -17.01 13.24
CA SER A 25 1.71 -15.72 13.94
C SER A 25 2.19 -15.86 15.39
N SER A 26 1.79 -16.94 16.09
CA SER A 26 2.26 -17.21 17.45
C SER A 26 3.76 -17.46 17.55
N LEU A 27 4.36 -18.09 16.54
CA LEU A 27 5.80 -18.29 16.49
C LEU A 27 6.50 -16.97 16.16
N ALA A 28 6.00 -16.22 15.18
CA ALA A 28 6.52 -14.90 14.83
C ALA A 28 6.60 -13.97 16.04
N ASP A 29 5.56 -13.97 16.87
CA ASP A 29 5.45 -13.12 18.07
C ASP A 29 6.29 -13.61 19.27
N THR A 30 6.97 -14.75 19.15
CA THR A 30 7.82 -15.28 20.22
C THR A 30 9.12 -14.50 20.28
N SER A 31 9.45 -13.93 21.46
CA SER A 31 10.72 -13.25 21.67
C SER A 31 11.92 -14.18 21.47
N CYS A 32 12.94 -13.71 20.72
CA CYS A 32 14.19 -14.45 20.54
C CYS A 32 14.88 -14.74 21.89
N ALA A 33 14.77 -13.83 22.85
CA ALA A 33 15.33 -14.03 24.20
C ALA A 33 14.70 -15.21 24.94
N THR A 34 13.43 -15.50 24.68
CA THR A 34 12.73 -16.67 25.27
C THR A 34 13.18 -17.98 24.64
N LEU A 35 13.49 -17.98 23.35
CA LEU A 35 14.00 -19.15 22.63
C LEU A 35 15.47 -19.45 22.99
N GLY A 36 16.27 -18.41 23.25
CA GLY A 36 17.73 -18.53 23.34
C GLY A 36 18.37 -18.88 22.00
N VAL A 37 19.71 -18.90 21.95
CA VAL A 37 20.46 -19.11 20.71
C VAL A 37 20.13 -20.46 20.07
N GLN A 38 20.12 -21.54 20.87
CA GLN A 38 19.79 -22.88 20.38
C GLN A 38 18.35 -22.97 19.89
N GLY A 39 17.38 -22.48 20.66
CA GLY A 39 15.98 -22.53 20.25
C GLY A 39 15.71 -21.71 18.98
N LEU A 40 16.38 -20.57 18.82
CA LEU A 40 16.30 -19.76 17.61
C LEU A 40 16.84 -20.53 16.40
N LEU A 41 18.01 -21.16 16.53
CA LEU A 41 18.58 -22.01 15.47
C LEU A 41 17.67 -23.19 15.13
N ASP A 42 17.10 -23.87 16.12
CA ASP A 42 16.24 -25.03 15.92
C ASP A 42 14.97 -24.64 15.13
N GLN A 43 14.37 -23.51 15.46
CA GLN A 43 13.20 -22.99 14.74
C GLN A 43 13.55 -22.57 13.30
N LEU A 44 14.70 -21.94 13.08
CA LEU A 44 15.18 -21.59 11.73
C LEU A 44 15.45 -22.83 10.89
N ASN A 45 16.20 -23.80 11.44
CA ASN A 45 16.48 -25.07 10.78
C ASN A 45 15.21 -25.85 10.44
N THR A 46 14.25 -25.90 11.37
CA THR A 46 12.95 -26.56 11.15
C THR A 46 12.16 -25.87 10.04
N THR A 47 12.08 -24.54 10.09
CA THR A 47 11.29 -23.73 9.15
C THR A 47 11.88 -23.76 7.73
N LEU A 48 13.21 -23.71 7.62
CA LEU A 48 13.94 -23.63 6.34
C LEU A 48 14.48 -24.99 5.87
N ALA A 49 14.13 -26.07 6.57
CA ALA A 49 14.55 -27.44 6.29
C ALA A 49 16.08 -27.60 6.15
N THR A 50 16.83 -27.02 7.09
CA THR A 50 18.30 -27.10 7.18
C THR A 50 18.76 -27.78 8.47
N SER A 51 20.07 -27.97 8.61
CA SER A 51 20.69 -28.61 9.76
C SER A 51 21.99 -27.92 10.19
N TYR A 52 22.02 -26.58 10.17
CA TYR A 52 23.19 -25.83 10.63
C TYR A 52 23.43 -26.06 12.12
N SER A 53 24.69 -25.99 12.56
CA SER A 53 25.10 -26.12 13.97
C SER A 53 25.73 -24.83 14.49
N LEU A 54 25.75 -24.68 15.81
CA LEU A 54 26.42 -23.56 16.50
C LEU A 54 27.95 -23.69 16.53
N ASP A 55 28.53 -24.70 15.87
CA ASP A 55 29.99 -24.83 15.73
C ASP A 55 30.58 -23.68 14.91
N ASN A 56 29.75 -23.00 14.11
CA ASN A 56 30.13 -21.78 13.43
C ASN A 56 29.97 -20.56 14.37
N PRO A 57 31.07 -19.91 14.78
CA PRO A 57 31.02 -18.79 15.73
C PRO A 57 30.33 -17.55 15.15
N PHE A 58 30.36 -17.36 13.83
CA PHE A 58 29.71 -16.22 13.18
C PHE A 58 28.19 -16.36 13.19
N LEU A 59 27.67 -17.57 12.93
CA LEU A 59 26.25 -17.87 13.08
C LEU A 59 25.79 -17.68 14.52
N SER A 60 26.53 -18.24 15.50
CA SER A 60 26.20 -18.05 16.93
C SER A 60 26.13 -16.57 17.30
N SER A 61 27.15 -15.79 16.93
CA SER A 61 27.20 -14.34 17.19
C SER A 61 26.07 -13.57 16.50
N LEU A 62 25.61 -14.02 15.33
CA LEU A 62 24.48 -13.42 14.63
C LEU A 62 23.16 -13.68 15.36
N LEU A 63 22.94 -14.90 15.83
CA LEU A 63 21.74 -15.24 16.60
C LEU A 63 21.71 -14.52 17.97
N GLU A 64 22.86 -14.37 18.63
CA GLU A 64 23.01 -13.57 19.86
C GLU A 64 22.66 -12.09 19.64
N TYR A 65 22.95 -11.54 18.45
CA TYR A 65 22.61 -10.17 18.11
C TYR A 65 21.09 -9.95 18.11
N PHE A 66 20.30 -10.83 17.46
CA PHE A 66 18.84 -10.71 17.47
C PHE A 66 18.23 -10.83 18.87
N ILE A 67 18.85 -11.62 19.75
CA ILE A 67 18.44 -11.71 21.16
C ILE A 67 18.73 -10.38 21.88
N SER A 68 19.93 -9.84 21.68
CA SER A 68 20.39 -8.62 22.34
C SER A 68 19.61 -7.38 21.89
N ASP A 69 19.17 -7.35 20.64
CA ASP A 69 18.33 -6.29 20.07
C ASP A 69 16.84 -6.46 20.41
N ASN A 70 16.50 -7.41 21.28
CA ASN A 70 15.13 -7.69 21.72
C ASN A 70 14.16 -7.99 20.55
N CYS A 71 14.67 -8.62 19.49
CA CYS A 71 13.85 -9.04 18.36
C CYS A 71 12.90 -10.17 18.75
N ASP A 72 11.76 -10.24 18.08
CA ASP A 72 10.97 -11.45 18.00
C ASP A 72 11.45 -12.36 16.87
N PHE A 73 10.96 -13.60 16.88
CA PHE A 73 11.36 -14.60 15.90
C PHE A 73 10.93 -14.21 14.49
N GLY A 74 9.80 -13.53 14.31
CA GLY A 74 9.35 -13.05 13.01
C GLY A 74 10.37 -12.10 12.38
N LEU A 75 10.87 -11.15 13.15
CA LEU A 75 11.86 -10.20 12.69
C LEU A 75 13.22 -10.86 12.43
N ALA A 76 13.66 -11.78 13.29
CA ALA A 76 14.88 -12.55 13.03
C ALA A 76 14.74 -13.40 11.75
N TYR A 77 13.60 -14.06 11.58
CA TYR A 77 13.28 -14.87 10.42
C TYR A 77 13.29 -14.05 9.12
N SER A 78 12.69 -12.86 9.11
CA SER A 78 12.65 -12.01 7.92
C SER A 78 14.05 -11.57 7.47
N HIS A 79 14.95 -11.26 8.40
CA HIS A 79 16.32 -10.87 8.08
C HIS A 79 17.15 -12.04 7.54
N LEU A 80 16.93 -13.23 8.09
CA LEU A 80 17.78 -14.38 7.82
C LEU A 80 17.31 -15.20 6.63
N ARG A 81 16.00 -15.27 6.36
CA ARG A 81 15.41 -16.16 5.34
C ARG A 81 16.06 -16.03 3.96
N GLN A 82 16.39 -14.81 3.54
CA GLN A 82 16.97 -14.57 2.21
C GLN A 82 18.44 -14.97 2.09
N ILE A 83 19.17 -14.95 3.20
CA ILE A 83 20.63 -15.19 3.23
C ILE A 83 20.99 -16.46 3.99
N TRP A 84 19.98 -17.25 4.38
CA TRP A 84 20.13 -18.42 5.23
C TRP A 84 21.01 -19.50 4.60
N TYR A 85 20.95 -19.63 3.28
CA TYR A 85 21.72 -20.60 2.50
C TYR A 85 23.11 -20.10 2.10
N THR A 86 23.66 -19.11 2.82
CA THR A 86 25.01 -18.60 2.58
C THR A 86 26.08 -19.67 2.80
N ASP A 87 27.12 -19.65 1.96
CA ASP A 87 28.33 -20.45 2.16
C ASP A 87 29.29 -19.80 3.18
N ASP A 88 29.11 -18.51 3.49
CA ASP A 88 29.98 -17.74 4.37
C ASP A 88 29.20 -16.89 5.38
N TRP A 89 29.06 -17.43 6.60
CA TRP A 89 28.42 -16.75 7.72
C TRP A 89 29.17 -15.51 8.22
N SER A 90 30.47 -15.37 7.91
CA SER A 90 31.27 -14.25 8.42
C SER A 90 30.89 -12.91 7.79
N THR A 91 30.30 -12.94 6.59
CA THR A 91 29.95 -11.74 5.81
C THR A 91 28.51 -11.26 6.02
N VAL A 92 27.65 -12.10 6.59
CA VAL A 92 26.20 -11.85 6.69
C VAL A 92 25.88 -10.51 7.37
N LYS A 93 26.51 -10.22 8.51
CA LYS A 93 26.28 -8.97 9.25
C LYS A 93 26.64 -7.74 8.40
N ASP A 94 27.80 -7.80 7.75
CA ASP A 94 28.30 -6.70 6.92
C ASP A 94 27.39 -6.47 5.70
N VAL A 95 26.86 -7.54 5.10
CA VAL A 95 25.90 -7.45 3.99
C VAL A 95 24.60 -6.76 4.43
N LEU A 96 24.03 -7.16 5.57
CA LEU A 96 22.81 -6.54 6.10
C LEU A 96 23.00 -5.05 6.40
N TRP A 97 24.13 -4.67 7.02
CA TRP A 97 24.43 -3.26 7.30
C TRP A 97 24.67 -2.46 6.03
N LYS A 98 25.36 -3.03 5.04
CA LYS A 98 25.56 -2.37 3.75
C LYS A 98 24.22 -2.06 3.07
N TRP A 99 23.29 -3.00 3.00
CA TRP A 99 21.97 -2.78 2.39
C TRP A 99 21.17 -1.69 3.11
N ARG A 100 21.22 -1.69 4.45
CA ARG A 100 20.61 -0.64 5.26
C ARG A 100 21.19 0.74 4.95
N ASP A 101 22.53 0.85 4.95
CA ASP A 101 23.23 2.11 4.70
C ASP A 101 22.97 2.63 3.28
N GLU A 102 22.89 1.74 2.30
CA GLU A 102 22.54 2.07 0.91
C GLU A 102 21.10 2.62 0.80
N ASP A 103 20.10 1.99 1.41
CA ASP A 103 18.71 2.49 1.41
C ASP A 103 18.58 3.84 2.14
N ASP A 104 19.24 3.99 3.29
CA ASP A 104 19.25 5.25 4.06
C ASP A 104 19.90 6.39 3.25
N GLU A 105 20.98 6.09 2.51
CA GLU A 105 21.65 7.03 1.61
C GLU A 105 20.76 7.43 0.42
N GLU A 106 20.10 6.47 -0.22
CA GLU A 106 19.19 6.73 -1.34
C GLU A 106 18.02 7.63 -0.91
N ARG A 107 17.38 7.33 0.22
CA ARG A 107 16.24 8.12 0.72
C ARG A 107 16.64 9.54 1.09
N ARG A 108 17.82 9.71 1.69
CA ARG A 108 18.36 11.04 2.00
C ARG A 108 18.68 11.85 0.75
N LYS A 109 19.24 11.22 -0.29
CA LYS A 109 19.51 11.87 -1.58
C LYS A 109 18.24 12.20 -2.36
N ALA A 110 17.18 11.44 -2.16
CA ALA A 110 15.94 11.60 -2.91
C ALA A 110 15.17 12.87 -2.55
N LEU A 111 15.35 13.46 -1.37
CA LEU A 111 14.68 14.71 -0.97
C LEU A 111 15.68 15.88 -0.94
N VAL A 112 15.57 16.79 -1.91
CA VAL A 112 16.40 17.99 -2.01
C VAL A 112 15.54 19.24 -1.79
N GLY A 113 15.68 19.86 -0.62
CA GLY A 113 14.78 20.93 -0.19
C GLY A 113 13.35 20.40 -0.07
N ASN A 114 12.41 20.98 -0.82
CA ASN A 114 10.99 20.57 -0.82
C ASN A 114 10.62 19.74 -2.07
N ARG A 115 11.61 19.13 -2.73
CA ARG A 115 11.41 18.37 -3.97
C ARG A 115 12.01 16.98 -3.84
N ILE A 116 11.22 15.99 -4.24
CA ILE A 116 11.67 14.62 -4.40
C ILE A 116 12.26 14.53 -5.80
N VAL A 117 13.56 14.26 -5.90
CA VAL A 117 14.32 14.20 -7.16
C VAL A 117 14.37 12.79 -7.76
N ASN A 118 13.95 11.78 -6.99
CA ASN A 118 13.75 10.41 -7.44
C ASN A 118 12.34 9.96 -7.04
N SER A 119 11.38 10.07 -7.95
CA SER A 119 10.00 9.61 -7.71
C SER A 119 9.82 8.09 -7.80
N LEU A 120 10.84 7.37 -8.26
CA LEU A 120 10.83 5.90 -8.40
C LEU A 120 11.39 5.18 -7.18
N LEU A 121 11.50 5.86 -6.05
CA LEU A 121 11.94 5.23 -4.81
C LEU A 121 11.05 4.04 -4.46
N PRO A 122 11.64 2.92 -4.01
CA PRO A 122 10.87 1.83 -3.44
C PRO A 122 10.18 2.27 -2.14
N PRO A 123 9.12 1.54 -1.72
CA PRO A 123 8.47 1.81 -0.43
C PRO A 123 9.50 1.72 0.70
N ARG A 124 9.28 2.41 1.83
CA ARG A 124 10.18 2.31 2.99
C ARG A 124 10.13 0.94 3.65
N ARG A 125 8.93 0.38 3.70
CA ARG A 125 8.64 -0.88 4.38
C ARG A 125 7.69 -1.71 3.54
N VAL A 126 7.74 -3.00 3.75
CA VAL A 126 6.89 -4.01 3.12
C VAL A 126 6.41 -4.97 4.19
N TRP A 127 5.22 -5.53 4.02
CA TRP A 127 4.74 -6.61 4.86
C TRP A 127 5.20 -7.94 4.28
N ASP A 128 6.18 -8.55 4.95
CA ASP A 128 6.60 -9.92 4.70
C ASP A 128 5.56 -10.86 5.33
N LEU A 129 4.80 -11.52 4.46
CA LEU A 129 3.73 -12.44 4.81
C LEU A 129 4.27 -13.75 5.35
N CYS A 130 5.50 -14.16 5.01
CA CYS A 130 6.08 -15.39 5.53
C CYS A 130 6.47 -15.22 7.00
N SER A 131 7.08 -14.08 7.37
CA SER A 131 7.44 -13.75 8.76
C SER A 131 6.33 -13.09 9.58
N ASN A 132 5.28 -12.59 8.92
CA ASN A 132 4.26 -11.74 9.54
C ASN A 132 4.81 -10.46 10.16
N ARG A 133 5.78 -9.82 9.49
CA ARG A 133 6.37 -8.56 9.93
C ARG A 133 6.41 -7.53 8.83
N VAL A 134 6.19 -6.28 9.21
CA VAL A 134 6.52 -5.13 8.40
C VAL A 134 8.01 -4.89 8.57
N VAL A 135 8.74 -4.98 7.46
CA VAL A 135 10.19 -4.96 7.43
C VAL A 135 10.67 -3.89 6.44
N PRO A 136 11.88 -3.33 6.61
CA PRO A 136 12.45 -2.40 5.65
C PRO A 136 12.55 -3.01 4.25
N TRP A 137 12.40 -2.18 3.23
CA TRP A 137 12.47 -2.61 1.83
C TRP A 137 13.78 -3.31 1.46
N TRP A 138 14.90 -2.87 2.01
CA TRP A 138 16.22 -3.41 1.67
C TRP A 138 16.42 -4.89 2.08
N LEU A 139 15.47 -5.49 2.80
CA LEU A 139 15.41 -6.93 3.06
C LEU A 139 14.73 -7.74 1.94
N MET A 140 14.16 -7.07 0.94
CA MET A 140 13.54 -7.73 -0.19
C MET A 140 14.61 -8.44 -1.04
N PRO A 141 14.33 -9.65 -1.55
CA PRO A 141 15.24 -10.36 -2.43
C PRO A 141 15.49 -9.55 -3.71
N ILE A 142 16.75 -9.22 -3.96
CA ILE A 142 17.20 -8.64 -5.23
C ILE A 142 17.66 -9.81 -6.11
N GLU A 143 16.74 -10.42 -6.85
CA GLU A 143 17.11 -11.29 -7.97
C GLU A 143 16.92 -10.49 -9.28
N PRO A 144 18.01 -10.04 -9.92
CA PRO A 144 17.95 -9.22 -11.15
C PRO A 144 17.24 -9.91 -12.32
N GLU A 145 17.11 -11.23 -12.26
CA GLU A 145 16.58 -12.08 -13.33
C GLU A 145 15.05 -12.27 -13.24
N LEU A 146 14.41 -11.81 -12.15
CA LEU A 146 12.99 -12.01 -11.85
C LEU A 146 12.27 -10.71 -11.43
N GLU A 147 12.75 -9.54 -11.86
CA GLU A 147 12.23 -8.20 -11.48
C GLU A 147 10.68 -8.11 -11.42
N ASP A 148 9.96 -8.74 -12.35
CA ASP A 148 8.49 -8.72 -12.38
C ASP A 148 7.78 -9.54 -11.28
N ARG A 149 8.48 -10.47 -10.59
CA ARG A 149 7.92 -11.36 -9.56
C ARG A 149 8.27 -10.96 -8.12
N LEU A 150 9.15 -9.98 -7.93
CA LEU A 150 9.76 -9.69 -6.62
C LEU A 150 9.23 -8.41 -5.97
N LEU A 151 8.51 -7.58 -6.72
CA LEU A 151 7.91 -6.38 -6.16
C LEU A 151 6.75 -6.77 -5.22
N PRO A 152 6.63 -6.11 -4.06
CA PRO A 152 5.55 -6.37 -3.13
C PRO A 152 4.24 -6.01 -3.82
N VAL A 153 3.25 -6.90 -3.70
CA VAL A 153 1.95 -6.60 -4.30
C VAL A 153 1.23 -5.59 -3.42
N PRO A 154 0.92 -4.39 -3.95
CA PRO A 154 0.13 -3.41 -3.22
C PRO A 154 -1.30 -3.92 -2.97
N ILE A 155 -1.77 -3.67 -1.76
CA ILE A 155 -3.16 -3.85 -1.36
C ILE A 155 -3.82 -2.47 -1.36
N SER A 156 -4.85 -2.33 -2.16
CA SER A 156 -5.74 -1.17 -2.16
C SER A 156 -7.05 -1.56 -1.48
N HIS A 157 -7.70 -0.61 -0.81
CA HIS A 157 -8.96 -0.90 -0.14
C HIS A 157 -9.88 0.32 -0.02
N ALA A 158 -11.18 0.06 0.02
CA ALA A 158 -12.14 1.06 0.46
C ALA A 158 -11.97 1.35 1.96
N TRP A 159 -12.28 2.58 2.36
CA TRP A 159 -12.36 2.94 3.76
C TRP A 159 -13.75 2.63 4.29
N VAL A 160 -13.86 2.03 5.48
CA VAL A 160 -15.15 1.97 6.19
C VAL A 160 -15.35 3.22 7.04
N ASP A 161 -16.57 3.44 7.54
CA ASP A 161 -16.86 4.59 8.40
C ASP A 161 -15.99 4.59 9.66
N GLU A 162 -15.66 5.79 10.15
CA GLU A 162 -14.78 5.95 11.31
C GLU A 162 -15.31 5.24 12.56
N LYS A 163 -16.63 5.26 12.77
CA LYS A 163 -17.31 4.55 13.86
C LYS A 163 -17.16 3.03 13.75
N ASP A 164 -16.90 2.51 12.56
CA ASP A 164 -16.76 1.08 12.25
C ASP A 164 -15.30 0.66 12.10
N ARG A 165 -14.37 1.59 12.39
CA ARG A 165 -12.94 1.32 12.50
C ARG A 165 -12.51 1.17 13.96
N THR A 166 -11.38 0.50 14.14
CA THR A 166 -10.66 0.42 15.41
C THR A 166 -9.17 0.61 15.15
N ALA A 167 -8.50 1.26 16.09
CA ALA A 167 -7.05 1.45 16.09
C ALA A 167 -6.38 0.25 16.75
N VAL A 168 -5.75 -0.62 15.96
CA VAL A 168 -5.15 -1.88 16.43
C VAL A 168 -3.65 -1.71 16.62
N TRP A 169 -3.17 -1.92 17.84
CA TRP A 169 -1.74 -2.08 18.11
C TRP A 169 -1.34 -3.54 17.87
N THR A 170 -0.34 -3.77 17.02
CA THR A 170 0.01 -5.10 16.54
C THR A 170 1.53 -5.32 16.56
N PRO A 171 2.01 -6.55 16.85
CA PRO A 171 3.43 -6.87 16.73
C PRO A 171 3.91 -6.85 15.27
N ILE A 172 2.98 -6.91 14.30
CA ILE A 172 3.32 -6.93 12.87
C ILE A 172 4.15 -5.71 12.47
N ASN A 173 3.85 -4.51 13.00
CA ASN A 173 4.64 -3.29 12.78
C ASN A 173 5.47 -2.89 14.01
N GLY A 174 5.81 -3.86 14.87
CA GLY A 174 6.61 -3.63 16.07
C GLY A 174 5.92 -2.77 17.13
N TYR A 175 4.58 -2.66 17.11
CA TYR A 175 3.83 -1.75 17.98
C TYR A 175 4.25 -0.28 17.87
N GLU A 176 4.75 0.14 16.70
CA GLU A 176 5.24 1.52 16.53
C GLU A 176 4.11 2.54 16.26
N TRP A 177 3.03 2.11 15.61
CA TRP A 177 1.82 2.92 15.37
C TRP A 177 0.56 2.06 15.35
N PRO A 178 -0.61 2.64 15.66
CA PRO A 178 -1.87 1.92 15.55
C PRO A 178 -2.30 1.76 14.09
N VAL A 179 -2.85 0.60 13.74
CA VAL A 179 -3.35 0.28 12.40
C VAL A 179 -4.86 0.49 12.37
N PRO A 180 -5.39 1.43 11.56
CA PRO A 180 -6.82 1.64 11.44
C PRO A 180 -7.47 0.53 10.60
N LEU A 181 -8.21 -0.37 11.24
CA LEU A 181 -8.88 -1.51 10.60
C LEU A 181 -10.39 -1.45 10.78
N PRO A 182 -11.19 -1.99 9.84
CA PRO A 182 -12.57 -2.34 10.15
C PRO A 182 -12.64 -3.22 11.40
N LYS A 183 -13.65 -3.01 12.26
CA LYS A 183 -13.81 -3.74 13.54
C LYS A 183 -13.91 -5.25 13.39
N ASP A 184 -14.34 -5.71 12.23
CA ASP A 184 -14.56 -7.09 11.83
C ASP A 184 -13.44 -7.64 10.93
N ALA A 185 -12.39 -6.86 10.66
CA ALA A 185 -11.24 -7.30 9.88
C ALA A 185 -10.17 -7.96 10.77
N ASP A 186 -9.50 -8.97 10.22
CA ASP A 186 -8.37 -9.65 10.84
C ASP A 186 -7.18 -9.65 9.87
N LEU A 187 -6.05 -9.08 10.30
CA LEU A 187 -4.81 -9.06 9.52
C LEU A 187 -4.32 -10.48 9.17
N ASN A 188 -4.58 -11.47 10.03
CA ASN A 188 -4.19 -12.84 9.74
C ASN A 188 -5.00 -13.45 8.59
N LEU A 189 -6.29 -13.10 8.46
CA LEU A 189 -7.11 -13.54 7.33
C LEU A 189 -6.64 -12.89 6.03
N ILE A 190 -6.36 -11.58 6.06
CA ILE A 190 -5.77 -10.85 4.92
C ILE A 190 -4.44 -11.49 4.51
N ARG A 191 -3.58 -11.80 5.48
CA ARG A 191 -2.29 -12.48 5.25
C ARG A 191 -2.48 -13.83 4.56
N ILE A 192 -3.39 -14.66 5.05
CA ILE A 192 -3.69 -15.98 4.46
C ILE A 192 -4.19 -15.83 3.02
N GLU A 193 -5.08 -14.88 2.76
CA GLU A 193 -5.58 -14.61 1.41
C GLU A 193 -4.45 -14.22 0.46
N MET A 194 -3.57 -13.28 0.86
CA MET A 194 -2.46 -12.86 0.02
C MET A 194 -1.45 -13.99 -0.23
N LEU A 195 -1.20 -14.84 0.77
CA LEU A 195 -0.36 -16.03 0.62
C LEU A 195 -0.97 -17.05 -0.35
N ASN A 196 -2.29 -17.25 -0.30
CA ASN A 196 -3.01 -18.15 -1.21
C ASN A 196 -3.08 -17.59 -2.65
N LEU A 197 -3.03 -16.26 -2.82
CA LEU A 197 -2.81 -15.61 -4.11
C LEU A 197 -1.36 -15.74 -4.62
N GLY A 198 -0.46 -16.30 -3.81
CA GLY A 198 0.92 -16.63 -4.18
C GLY A 198 1.97 -15.60 -3.78
N HIS A 199 1.57 -14.53 -3.08
CA HIS A 199 2.46 -13.44 -2.69
C HIS A 199 3.18 -13.73 -1.37
N GLU A 200 4.46 -13.37 -1.29
CA GLU A 200 5.25 -13.43 -0.04
C GLU A 200 5.40 -12.05 0.59
N HIS A 201 5.34 -11.00 -0.22
CA HIS A 201 5.53 -9.64 0.20
C HIS A 201 4.39 -8.80 -0.37
N THR A 202 3.82 -7.97 0.48
CA THR A 202 2.76 -7.04 0.08
C THR A 202 3.06 -5.66 0.63
N TRP A 203 2.45 -4.66 0.03
CA TRP A 203 2.46 -3.31 0.57
C TRP A 203 1.04 -2.92 0.94
N LEU A 204 0.81 -2.67 2.21
CA LEU A 204 -0.48 -2.21 2.74
C LEU A 204 -0.22 -0.87 3.44
N ASP A 205 -0.79 0.21 2.93
CA ASP A 205 -0.57 1.58 3.40
C ASP A 205 -0.72 1.72 4.92
N VAL A 206 -1.80 1.18 5.49
CA VAL A 206 -2.08 1.25 6.95
C VAL A 206 -1.06 0.49 7.81
N LEU A 207 -0.33 -0.46 7.23
CA LEU A 207 0.73 -1.22 7.90
C LEU A 207 2.14 -0.72 7.59
N CYS A 208 2.41 -0.29 6.36
CA CYS A 208 3.75 -0.01 5.86
C CYS A 208 4.12 1.48 6.01
N LEU A 209 3.12 2.37 6.05
CA LEU A 209 3.30 3.77 6.41
C LEU A 209 2.96 3.99 7.87
N ARG A 210 3.77 4.82 8.53
CA ARG A 210 3.52 5.24 9.91
C ARG A 210 2.19 6.01 9.96
N GLN A 211 1.27 5.55 10.81
CA GLN A 211 -0.07 6.13 10.98
C GLN A 211 -0.12 7.09 12.17
N GLU A 212 -1.16 7.95 12.19
CA GLU A 212 -1.41 8.87 13.30
C GLU A 212 -1.77 8.14 14.59
N GLY A 213 -1.31 8.68 15.73
CA GLY A 213 -1.55 8.14 17.07
C GLY A 213 -0.40 7.27 17.61
N GLY A 214 0.75 7.29 16.94
CA GLY A 214 1.97 6.59 17.36
C GLY A 214 2.77 7.36 18.42
N GLN A 215 3.84 6.75 18.93
CA GLN A 215 4.75 7.40 19.88
C GLN A 215 5.71 8.41 19.21
N THR A 216 5.88 8.33 17.89
CA THR A 216 6.88 9.07 17.09
C THR A 216 6.23 9.86 15.95
N GLU A 217 5.32 10.78 16.29
CA GLU A 217 4.58 11.62 15.34
C GLU A 217 5.47 12.59 14.54
N ASP A 218 6.61 12.97 15.11
CA ASP A 218 7.65 13.74 14.44
C ASP A 218 8.29 12.93 13.30
N LEU A 219 8.69 11.69 13.57
CA LEU A 219 9.21 10.78 12.55
C LEU A 219 8.17 10.51 11.46
N ARG A 220 6.89 10.37 11.82
CA ARG A 220 5.81 10.22 10.84
C ARG A 220 5.78 11.39 9.87
N THR A 221 5.84 12.60 10.41
CA THR A 221 5.80 13.83 9.60
C THR A 221 7.00 13.93 8.68
N GLU A 222 8.19 13.52 9.13
CA GLU A 222 9.39 13.47 8.29
C GLU A 222 9.32 12.38 7.22
N GLU A 223 8.93 11.15 7.56
CA GLU A 223 8.75 10.04 6.62
C GLU A 223 7.73 10.40 5.53
N TRP A 224 6.60 11.01 5.92
CA TRP A 224 5.53 11.37 4.99
C TRP A 224 5.95 12.38 3.93
N LYS A 225 6.94 13.24 4.18
CA LYS A 225 7.44 14.19 3.17
C LYS A 225 7.90 13.47 1.90
N LEU A 226 8.49 12.29 2.08
CA LEU A 226 9.04 11.46 1.01
C LEU A 226 8.08 10.34 0.61
N ASP A 227 7.57 9.60 1.60
CA ASP A 227 6.92 8.31 1.36
C ASP A 227 5.49 8.46 0.84
N VAL A 228 4.75 9.51 1.24
CA VAL A 228 3.37 9.74 0.76
C VAL A 228 3.33 10.11 -0.73
N PRO A 229 4.17 11.02 -1.24
CA PRO A 229 4.20 11.31 -2.67
C PRO A 229 4.64 10.13 -3.55
N THR A 230 5.45 9.22 -3.03
CA THR A 230 6.02 8.10 -3.81
C THR A 230 5.17 6.83 -3.76
N ILE A 231 4.07 6.77 -3.00
CA ILE A 231 3.22 5.57 -2.93
C ILE A 231 2.70 5.14 -4.31
N GLY A 232 2.46 6.10 -5.20
CA GLY A 232 1.97 5.81 -6.53
C GLY A 232 2.96 5.01 -7.37
N ASN A 233 4.26 5.01 -7.04
CA ASN A 233 5.26 4.10 -7.62
C ASN A 233 5.03 2.64 -7.19
N VAL A 234 4.52 2.43 -5.98
CA VAL A 234 4.17 1.10 -5.46
C VAL A 234 2.92 0.56 -6.16
N TYR A 235 1.95 1.43 -6.44
CA TYR A 235 0.71 1.05 -7.12
C TYR A 235 0.81 1.00 -8.65
N GLY A 236 1.71 1.78 -9.26
CA GLY A 236 1.97 1.80 -10.70
C GLY A 236 2.59 0.52 -11.27
N GLN A 237 2.63 -0.55 -10.46
CA GLN A 237 3.16 -1.86 -10.80
C GLN A 237 2.17 -2.68 -11.64
N LEU A 238 2.57 -3.88 -12.04
CA LEU A 238 1.75 -4.76 -12.88
C LEU A 238 0.46 -5.22 -12.20
N PHE A 239 0.45 -5.37 -10.86
CA PHE A 239 -0.64 -5.99 -10.12
C PHE A 239 -1.01 -5.18 -8.86
N VAL A 240 -2.31 -5.05 -8.60
CA VAL A 240 -2.89 -4.55 -7.35
C VAL A 240 -3.97 -5.52 -6.87
N VAL A 241 -4.06 -5.72 -5.56
CA VAL A 241 -5.18 -6.44 -4.93
C VAL A 241 -6.11 -5.44 -4.24
N CYS A 242 -7.39 -5.44 -4.62
CA CYS A 242 -8.39 -4.46 -4.19
C CYS A 242 -9.47 -5.08 -3.28
N TYR A 243 -9.64 -4.55 -2.07
CA TYR A 243 -10.81 -4.80 -1.23
C TYR A 243 -11.86 -3.68 -1.38
N LEU A 244 -12.86 -3.87 -2.24
CA LEU A 244 -13.83 -2.81 -2.55
C LEU A 244 -14.88 -2.57 -1.45
N SER A 245 -15.16 -3.55 -0.60
CA SER A 245 -16.14 -3.43 0.52
C SER A 245 -15.50 -3.08 1.87
N GLY A 246 -14.19 -2.77 1.86
CA GLY A 246 -13.39 -2.52 3.06
C GLY A 246 -12.33 -3.59 3.28
N LEU A 247 -11.17 -3.18 3.80
CA LEU A 247 -10.00 -4.04 3.98
C LEU A 247 -10.34 -5.35 4.73
N GLY A 248 -10.00 -6.49 4.13
CA GLY A 248 -10.22 -7.82 4.72
C GLY A 248 -11.65 -8.34 4.70
N ARG A 249 -12.62 -7.55 4.23
CA ARG A 249 -14.04 -7.95 4.20
C ARG A 249 -14.37 -8.74 2.94
N PRO A 250 -15.39 -9.62 3.00
CA PRO A 250 -15.99 -10.19 1.81
C PRO A 250 -16.49 -9.08 0.88
N LEU A 251 -16.28 -9.28 -0.42
CA LEU A 251 -16.81 -8.40 -1.46
C LEU A 251 -18.32 -8.56 -1.54
N THR A 252 -19.01 -7.52 -1.10
CA THR A 252 -20.47 -7.42 -1.09
C THR A 252 -20.89 -6.12 -1.77
N LEU A 253 -22.12 -6.11 -2.31
CA LEU A 253 -22.65 -4.99 -3.06
C LEU A 253 -24.07 -4.69 -2.57
N ASN A 254 -24.22 -3.59 -1.83
CA ASN A 254 -25.51 -3.09 -1.33
C ASN A 254 -25.89 -1.79 -2.04
N GLU A 255 -27.17 -1.44 -1.97
CA GLU A 255 -27.68 -0.16 -2.49
C GLU A 255 -26.96 1.02 -1.83
N GLY A 256 -26.48 1.96 -2.65
CA GLY A 256 -25.74 3.14 -2.18
C GLY A 256 -24.23 2.93 -1.98
N ASP A 257 -23.70 1.70 -2.05
CA ASP A 257 -22.28 1.44 -1.83
C ASP A 257 -21.40 2.11 -2.89
N LEU A 258 -21.82 2.11 -4.16
CA LEU A 258 -21.08 2.73 -5.27
C LEU A 258 -21.08 4.27 -5.18
N GLU A 259 -22.17 4.85 -4.68
CA GLU A 259 -22.38 6.29 -4.47
C GLU A 259 -21.80 6.77 -3.16
N SER A 260 -21.39 5.89 -2.25
CA SER A 260 -20.84 6.30 -0.97
C SER A 260 -19.56 7.10 -1.15
N ASP A 261 -19.37 8.15 -0.35
CA ASP A 261 -18.11 8.91 -0.30
C ASP A 261 -16.90 8.04 0.12
N ARG A 262 -17.18 6.83 0.61
CA ARG A 262 -16.25 5.79 1.02
C ARG A 262 -15.98 4.75 -0.08
N SER A 263 -16.80 4.73 -1.12
CA SER A 263 -16.62 3.87 -2.29
C SER A 263 -15.21 3.99 -2.83
N TRP A 264 -14.58 2.84 -3.10
CA TRP A 264 -13.25 2.81 -3.70
C TRP A 264 -13.18 3.65 -4.98
N PHE A 265 -14.22 3.61 -5.82
CA PHE A 265 -14.28 4.34 -7.10
C PHE A 265 -14.34 5.86 -6.92
N ARG A 266 -14.72 6.36 -5.74
CA ARG A 266 -14.93 7.80 -5.48
C ARG A 266 -13.80 8.45 -4.69
N ARG A 267 -12.84 7.70 -4.16
CA ARG A 267 -11.76 8.26 -3.32
C ARG A 267 -10.60 8.81 -4.16
N ALA A 268 -10.07 9.96 -3.76
CA ALA A 268 -8.97 10.61 -4.48
C ALA A 268 -7.70 9.74 -4.51
N TRP A 269 -7.35 9.14 -3.37
CA TRP A 269 -6.17 8.29 -3.22
C TRP A 269 -6.18 7.12 -4.21
N THR A 270 -7.33 6.44 -4.34
CA THR A 270 -7.49 5.24 -5.17
C THR A 270 -7.36 5.48 -6.67
N LEU A 271 -7.31 6.73 -7.14
CA LEU A 271 -7.10 7.01 -8.57
C LEU A 271 -5.68 6.68 -9.01
N GLN A 272 -4.70 6.85 -8.10
CA GLN A 272 -3.31 6.45 -8.35
C GLN A 272 -3.06 4.98 -8.03
N GLU A 273 -4.08 4.26 -7.54
CA GLU A 273 -4.02 2.87 -7.11
C GLU A 273 -4.53 1.91 -8.21
N VAL A 274 -4.85 2.46 -9.39
CA VAL A 274 -5.23 1.71 -10.59
C VAL A 274 -3.96 1.13 -11.21
N ALA A 275 -3.94 -0.19 -11.38
CA ALA A 275 -2.86 -0.93 -12.02
C ALA A 275 -3.33 -1.62 -13.31
N ARG A 276 -2.37 -2.03 -14.15
CA ARG A 276 -2.65 -2.75 -15.40
C ARG A 276 -3.44 -4.05 -15.17
N ARG A 277 -3.28 -4.67 -14.01
CA ARG A 277 -4.07 -5.84 -13.58
C ARG A 277 -4.53 -5.63 -12.14
N MET A 278 -5.84 -5.58 -11.96
CA MET A 278 -6.47 -5.56 -10.64
C MET A 278 -7.06 -6.93 -10.32
N LEU A 279 -6.74 -7.44 -9.14
CA LEU A 279 -7.38 -8.60 -8.53
C LEU A 279 -8.29 -8.11 -7.42
N PHE A 280 -9.50 -8.64 -7.32
CA PHE A 280 -10.44 -8.23 -6.28
C PHE A 280 -10.44 -9.28 -5.16
N ALA A 281 -10.07 -8.83 -3.96
CA ALA A 281 -10.03 -9.67 -2.77
C ALA A 281 -11.37 -9.69 -2.03
N GLY A 282 -11.48 -10.60 -1.07
CA GLY A 282 -12.75 -10.89 -0.41
C GLY A 282 -13.72 -11.66 -1.32
N ASP A 283 -13.23 -12.29 -2.38
CA ASP A 283 -14.08 -12.98 -3.34
C ASP A 283 -14.81 -14.17 -2.71
N THR A 284 -16.09 -14.33 -3.07
CA THR A 284 -16.94 -15.41 -2.58
C THR A 284 -17.65 -16.06 -3.77
N PRO A 285 -17.92 -17.39 -3.75
CA PRO A 285 -18.51 -18.08 -4.90
C PRO A 285 -19.83 -17.48 -5.41
N ASP A 286 -20.64 -16.93 -4.49
CA ASP A 286 -21.93 -16.29 -4.79
C ASP A 286 -21.82 -14.75 -4.84
N GLY A 287 -20.59 -14.22 -4.87
CA GLY A 287 -20.28 -12.80 -4.83
C GLY A 287 -20.52 -12.10 -6.17
N PRO A 288 -20.43 -10.75 -6.19
CA PRO A 288 -20.74 -9.96 -7.38
C PRO A 288 -19.78 -10.20 -8.56
N LEU A 289 -18.59 -10.76 -8.33
CA LEU A 289 -17.65 -11.09 -9.42
C LEU A 289 -18.11 -12.26 -10.29
N HIS A 290 -18.93 -13.15 -9.75
CA HIS A 290 -19.45 -14.36 -10.42
C HIS A 290 -20.89 -14.19 -10.89
N ALA A 291 -21.43 -12.97 -10.84
CA ALA A 291 -22.79 -12.70 -11.27
C ALA A 291 -22.98 -13.00 -12.77
N GLU A 292 -24.02 -13.77 -13.10
CA GLU A 292 -24.35 -14.11 -14.49
C GLU A 292 -24.75 -12.87 -15.29
N CYS A 293 -24.13 -12.71 -16.47
CA CYS A 293 -24.55 -11.76 -17.51
C CYS A 293 -25.23 -12.55 -18.64
N LYS A 294 -26.55 -12.41 -18.78
CA LYS A 294 -27.35 -13.13 -19.80
C LYS A 294 -27.71 -12.16 -20.91
N ASP A 295 -27.38 -12.54 -22.15
CA ASP A 295 -27.65 -11.72 -23.34
C ASP A 295 -27.08 -10.28 -23.27
N GLY A 296 -26.02 -10.08 -22.47
CA GLY A 296 -25.42 -8.76 -22.23
C GLY A 296 -26.03 -7.96 -21.08
N GLU A 297 -27.01 -8.53 -20.35
CA GLU A 297 -27.67 -7.87 -19.23
C GLU A 297 -27.40 -8.58 -17.89
N TYR A 298 -27.08 -7.79 -16.88
CA TYR A 298 -27.00 -8.25 -15.50
C TYR A 298 -28.38 -8.24 -14.84
N LYS A 299 -28.55 -9.10 -13.83
CA LYS A 299 -29.82 -9.27 -13.10
C LYS A 299 -30.34 -7.97 -12.46
N THR A 300 -29.44 -7.06 -12.07
CA THR A 300 -29.80 -5.78 -11.44
C THR A 300 -28.99 -4.65 -12.05
N GLU A 301 -29.57 -3.44 -12.03
CA GLU A 301 -28.88 -2.22 -12.44
C GLU A 301 -27.63 -1.97 -11.60
N LEU A 302 -27.69 -2.25 -10.29
CA LEU A 302 -26.55 -2.13 -9.38
C LEU A 302 -25.37 -3.02 -9.81
N LEU A 303 -25.63 -4.27 -10.21
CA LEU A 303 -24.60 -5.16 -10.75
C LEU A 303 -24.05 -4.65 -12.08
N ALA A 304 -24.91 -4.20 -12.99
CA ALA A 304 -24.47 -3.63 -14.26
C ALA A 304 -23.52 -2.44 -14.06
N ARG A 305 -23.88 -1.52 -13.16
CA ARG A 305 -23.06 -0.35 -12.81
C ARG A 305 -21.77 -0.73 -12.11
N PHE A 306 -21.78 -1.75 -11.25
CA PHE A 306 -20.56 -2.28 -10.63
C PHE A 306 -19.57 -2.80 -11.68
N HIS A 307 -20.05 -3.59 -12.64
CA HIS A 307 -19.20 -4.13 -13.70
C HIS A 307 -18.71 -3.04 -14.66
N GLU A 308 -19.54 -2.05 -15.00
CA GLU A 308 -19.14 -0.88 -15.78
C GLU A 308 -18.04 -0.07 -15.08
N GLN A 309 -18.21 0.26 -13.79
CA GLN A 309 -17.19 0.99 -13.02
C GLN A 309 -15.88 0.19 -12.89
N ARG A 310 -15.98 -1.13 -12.77
CA ARG A 310 -14.83 -2.03 -12.71
C ARG A 310 -14.05 -2.03 -14.03
N GLU A 311 -14.75 -2.13 -15.16
CA GLU A 311 -14.12 -2.09 -16.48
C GLU A 311 -13.45 -0.73 -16.72
N HIS A 312 -14.17 0.36 -16.42
CA HIS A 312 -13.61 1.71 -16.54
C HIS A 312 -12.40 1.94 -15.61
N ALA A 313 -12.38 1.33 -14.43
CA ALA A 313 -11.22 1.40 -13.53
C ALA A 313 -10.03 0.54 -14.01
N CYS A 314 -10.26 -0.48 -14.83
CA CYS A 314 -9.20 -1.28 -15.46
C CYS A 314 -8.63 -0.64 -16.74
N ASP A 315 -9.37 0.31 -17.34
CA ASP A 315 -8.89 1.07 -18.47
C ASP A 315 -7.85 2.09 -18.00
N ASN A 316 -6.62 1.95 -18.51
CA ASN A 316 -5.50 2.83 -18.13
C ASN A 316 -5.85 4.29 -18.45
N PHE A 317 -6.05 5.10 -17.42
CA PHE A 317 -6.29 6.54 -17.60
C PHE A 317 -5.06 7.20 -18.23
N PHE A 318 -5.26 7.87 -19.38
CA PHE A 318 -4.28 8.81 -19.88
C PHE A 318 -4.30 10.09 -19.01
N ASP A 319 -3.21 10.86 -19.01
CA ASP A 319 -3.02 12.01 -18.09
C ASP A 319 -4.19 13.03 -18.10
N ARG A 320 -4.86 13.15 -19.25
CA ARG A 320 -5.98 14.06 -19.46
C ARG A 320 -7.24 13.61 -18.71
N GLU A 321 -7.49 12.31 -18.62
CA GLU A 321 -8.63 11.75 -17.90
C GLU A 321 -8.39 11.81 -16.39
N ALA A 322 -7.16 11.54 -15.93
CA ALA A 322 -6.78 11.61 -14.53
C ALA A 322 -7.13 12.95 -13.85
N LEU A 323 -6.89 14.08 -14.52
CA LEU A 323 -7.22 15.42 -13.99
C LEU A 323 -8.74 15.64 -13.84
N VAL A 324 -9.54 15.10 -14.77
CA VAL A 324 -11.00 15.21 -14.74
C VAL A 324 -11.57 14.29 -13.66
N GLU A 325 -11.06 13.06 -13.58
CA GLU A 325 -11.46 12.08 -12.57
C GLU A 325 -11.13 12.57 -11.15
N MET A 326 -9.88 13.01 -10.90
CA MET A 326 -9.42 13.45 -9.56
C MET A 326 -10.28 14.57 -8.96
N ARG A 327 -10.86 15.39 -9.82
CA ARG A 327 -11.74 16.48 -9.43
C ARG A 327 -13.01 15.97 -8.75
N ASP A 328 -13.67 14.98 -9.36
CA ASP A 328 -14.94 14.47 -8.87
C ASP A 328 -14.74 13.47 -7.72
N ARG A 329 -13.49 13.04 -7.50
CA ARG A 329 -13.08 12.22 -6.36
C ARG A 329 -13.08 12.98 -5.02
N ILE A 330 -13.14 12.24 -3.92
CA ILE A 330 -13.27 12.75 -2.56
C ILE A 330 -11.98 12.53 -1.79
N SER A 331 -11.47 13.59 -1.16
CA SER A 331 -10.32 13.52 -0.26
C SER A 331 -10.68 14.10 1.11
N THR A 332 -10.00 13.60 2.15
CA THR A 332 -10.14 14.14 3.50
C THR A 332 -9.34 15.44 3.63
N ASN A 333 -8.12 15.48 3.08
CA ASN A 333 -7.34 16.69 2.92
C ASN A 333 -7.28 17.08 1.42
N PRO A 334 -7.59 18.34 1.04
CA PRO A 334 -7.44 18.78 -0.35
C PRO A 334 -6.04 18.59 -0.93
N VAL A 335 -4.99 18.66 -0.10
CA VAL A 335 -3.58 18.44 -0.52
C VAL A 335 -3.37 17.02 -1.06
N ASP A 336 -4.13 16.04 -0.57
CA ASP A 336 -4.06 14.64 -1.01
C ASP A 336 -4.33 14.48 -2.50
N LYS A 337 -5.26 15.29 -3.06
CA LYS A 337 -5.53 15.28 -4.50
C LYS A 337 -4.31 15.73 -5.30
N ILE A 338 -3.58 16.70 -4.79
CA ILE A 338 -2.37 17.23 -5.43
C ILE A 338 -1.25 16.19 -5.38
N ALA A 339 -1.09 15.52 -4.23
CA ALA A 339 -0.14 14.43 -4.08
C ALA A 339 -0.44 13.28 -5.05
N GLY A 340 -1.69 12.82 -5.14
CA GLY A 340 -2.07 11.76 -6.09
C GLY A 340 -1.88 12.14 -7.56
N LEU A 341 -2.09 13.42 -7.91
CA LEU A 341 -1.79 13.90 -9.28
C LEU A 341 -0.30 13.91 -9.60
N ALA A 342 0.57 14.11 -8.61
CA ALA A 342 2.00 14.18 -8.83
C ALA A 342 2.52 12.90 -9.49
N GLN A 343 2.10 11.73 -9.00
CA GLN A 343 2.45 10.46 -9.63
C GLN A 343 1.84 10.31 -11.02
N LEU A 344 0.54 10.58 -11.17
CA LEU A 344 -0.18 10.39 -12.44
C LEU A 344 0.41 11.24 -13.57
N THR A 345 1.05 12.37 -13.26
CA THR A 345 1.72 13.21 -14.27
C THR A 345 3.08 12.67 -14.74
N GLY A 346 3.57 11.55 -14.18
CA GLY A 346 4.77 10.85 -14.66
C GLY A 346 6.06 11.68 -14.57
N CYS A 347 6.18 12.54 -13.56
CA CYS A 347 7.33 13.42 -13.42
C CYS A 347 8.47 12.71 -12.69
N GLY A 348 9.70 12.79 -13.23
CA GLY A 348 10.90 12.27 -12.54
C GLY A 348 11.24 13.00 -11.23
N SER A 349 10.68 14.21 -11.04
CA SER A 349 10.68 14.91 -9.76
C SER A 349 9.27 15.27 -9.34
N ILE A 350 8.93 15.13 -8.07
CA ILE A 350 7.62 15.48 -7.50
C ILE A 350 7.77 16.34 -6.23
N PRO A 351 6.75 17.12 -5.83
CA PRO A 351 6.80 17.87 -4.58
C PRO A 351 6.82 16.96 -3.34
N ALA A 352 7.53 17.39 -2.30
CA ALA A 352 7.40 16.76 -0.99
C ALA A 352 6.02 17.03 -0.36
N TYR A 353 5.51 16.10 0.42
CA TYR A 353 4.19 16.24 1.07
C TYR A 353 4.30 16.97 2.40
N TYR A 354 3.45 17.97 2.59
CA TYR A 354 3.26 18.63 3.88
C TYR A 354 1.76 18.77 4.13
N LYS A 355 1.25 18.07 5.15
CA LYS A 355 -0.18 18.05 5.48
C LYS A 355 -0.76 19.45 5.70
N SER A 356 0.06 20.36 6.23
CA SER A 356 -0.29 21.75 6.56
C SER A 356 -0.14 22.74 5.39
N MET A 357 0.32 22.29 4.22
CA MET A 357 0.50 23.16 3.06
C MET A 357 -0.84 23.71 2.58
N SER A 358 -0.85 24.96 2.11
CA SER A 358 -2.03 25.47 1.45
C SER A 358 -2.24 24.77 0.10
N LEU A 359 -3.50 24.65 -0.32
CA LEU A 359 -3.83 24.02 -1.61
C LEU A 359 -3.15 24.74 -2.79
N GLU A 360 -3.02 26.07 -2.72
CA GLU A 360 -2.38 26.90 -3.75
C GLU A 360 -0.87 26.66 -3.80
N ASP A 361 -0.21 26.55 -2.65
CA ASP A 361 1.24 26.27 -2.58
C ASP A 361 1.54 24.85 -3.09
N ALA A 362 0.74 23.86 -2.68
CA ALA A 362 0.88 22.49 -3.13
C ALA A 362 0.73 22.38 -4.65
N TRP A 363 -0.29 23.03 -5.21
CA TRP A 363 -0.50 23.08 -6.65
C TRP A 363 0.64 23.78 -7.38
N THR A 364 1.11 24.92 -6.86
CA THR A 364 2.24 25.66 -7.44
C THR A 364 3.50 24.79 -7.47
N ALA A 365 3.78 24.06 -6.38
CA ALA A 365 4.90 23.14 -6.31
C ALA A 365 4.77 22.00 -7.35
N LEU A 366 3.58 21.43 -7.52
CA LEU A 366 3.32 20.42 -8.54
C LEU A 366 3.56 20.97 -9.95
N VAL A 367 2.98 22.12 -10.31
CA VAL A 367 3.14 22.74 -11.63
C VAL A 367 4.62 23.05 -11.93
N HIS A 368 5.39 23.51 -10.94
CA HIS A 368 6.83 23.73 -11.09
C HIS A 368 7.63 22.44 -11.28
N SER A 369 7.10 21.30 -10.83
CA SER A 369 7.73 19.99 -10.97
C SER A 369 7.36 19.27 -12.27
N MET A 370 6.25 19.66 -12.91
CA MET A 370 5.79 19.08 -14.17
C MET A 370 6.75 19.31 -15.33
N LEU A 371 6.87 18.32 -16.23
CA LEU A 371 7.56 18.49 -17.52
C LEU A 371 6.84 19.52 -18.41
N CYS A 372 7.58 20.13 -19.34
CA CYS A 372 7.03 21.20 -20.21
C CYS A 372 5.77 20.77 -20.98
N MET A 373 5.74 19.53 -21.47
CA MET A 373 4.58 18.97 -22.17
C MET A 373 3.37 18.81 -21.24
N LYS A 374 3.56 18.27 -20.03
CA LYS A 374 2.47 18.13 -19.03
C LYS A 374 1.91 19.48 -18.60
N ARG A 375 2.77 20.51 -18.49
CA ARG A 375 2.32 21.88 -18.24
C ARG A 375 1.50 22.44 -19.40
N ALA A 376 1.87 22.12 -20.64
CA ALA A 376 1.11 22.53 -21.82
C ALA A 376 -0.27 21.84 -21.85
N ASP A 377 -0.33 20.54 -21.54
CA ASP A 377 -1.59 19.81 -21.42
C ASP A 377 -2.48 20.44 -20.35
N LEU A 378 -1.93 20.72 -19.17
CA LEU A 378 -2.63 21.43 -18.11
C LEU A 378 -3.16 22.80 -18.56
N PHE A 379 -2.36 23.54 -19.33
CA PHE A 379 -2.77 24.84 -19.88
C PHE A 379 -3.98 24.69 -20.80
N VAL A 380 -4.03 23.66 -21.65
CA VAL A 380 -5.17 23.39 -22.52
C VAL A 380 -6.41 23.00 -21.71
N LEU A 381 -6.24 22.15 -20.69
CA LEU A 381 -7.34 21.58 -19.90
C LEU A 381 -7.95 22.55 -18.89
N CYS A 382 -7.14 23.43 -18.30
CA CYS A 382 -7.58 24.39 -17.28
C CYS A 382 -7.93 25.77 -17.86
N THR A 383 -8.44 25.81 -19.09
CA THR A 383 -8.95 27.03 -19.72
C THR A 383 -10.47 27.14 -19.60
N LYS A 384 -10.95 28.35 -19.33
CA LYS A 384 -12.37 28.70 -19.40
C LYS A 384 -12.63 29.72 -20.51
N PRO A 385 -13.85 29.78 -21.08
CA PRO A 385 -14.25 30.88 -21.96
C PRO A 385 -14.15 32.20 -21.20
N GLY A 386 -13.44 33.17 -21.77
CA GLY A 386 -13.37 34.56 -21.30
C GLY A 386 -14.41 35.44 -21.99
N ASP A 387 -14.47 36.70 -21.54
CA ASP A 387 -15.56 37.65 -21.85
C ASP A 387 -15.68 38.05 -23.34
N ALA A 388 -14.75 37.62 -24.19
CA ALA A 388 -14.75 37.90 -25.64
C ALA A 388 -14.45 36.66 -26.52
N GLY A 389 -14.70 35.45 -26.02
CA GLY A 389 -14.40 34.19 -26.74
C GLY A 389 -12.94 33.73 -26.67
N ALA A 390 -12.05 34.55 -26.11
CA ALA A 390 -10.68 34.17 -25.76
C ALA A 390 -10.68 33.19 -24.57
N ARG A 391 -9.85 32.15 -24.62
CA ARG A 391 -9.68 31.21 -23.50
C ARG A 391 -8.76 31.82 -22.43
N VAL A 392 -9.20 31.80 -21.18
CA VAL A 392 -8.43 32.30 -20.02
C VAL A 392 -7.92 31.10 -19.22
N PHE A 393 -6.61 31.03 -19.02
CA PHE A 393 -5.98 30.03 -18.15
C PHE A 393 -6.19 30.41 -16.69
N THR A 394 -6.64 29.45 -15.88
CA THR A 394 -6.78 29.64 -14.42
C THR A 394 -5.85 28.69 -13.67
N PRO A 395 -4.65 29.15 -13.28
CA PRO A 395 -3.63 28.31 -12.63
C PRO A 395 -3.88 28.05 -11.14
N THR A 396 -5.03 28.43 -10.58
CA THR A 396 -5.28 28.34 -9.14
C THR A 396 -6.35 27.30 -8.85
N PRO A 397 -6.14 26.32 -7.95
CA PRO A 397 -7.14 25.33 -7.57
C PRO A 397 -8.46 25.94 -7.09
N ARG A 398 -8.45 27.16 -6.53
CA ARG A 398 -9.68 27.88 -6.12
C ARG A 398 -10.46 28.53 -7.27
N ARG A 399 -9.82 28.95 -8.38
CA ARG A 399 -10.49 29.63 -9.51
C ARG A 399 -10.56 28.80 -10.78
N SER A 400 -9.93 27.61 -10.81
CA SER A 400 -10.34 26.53 -11.69
C SER A 400 -11.67 25.99 -11.16
N SER A 401 -12.75 26.69 -11.50
CA SER A 401 -14.13 26.45 -11.02
C SER A 401 -14.74 25.11 -11.48
N ARG A 402 -13.89 24.15 -11.85
CA ARG A 402 -14.21 22.86 -12.41
C ARG A 402 -13.29 21.74 -11.91
N VAL A 403 -12.35 21.97 -10.98
CA VAL A 403 -11.39 20.92 -10.54
C VAL A 403 -11.38 20.67 -9.03
N PHE A 404 -11.53 21.69 -8.17
CA PHE A 404 -11.35 21.50 -6.71
C PHE A 404 -12.43 22.14 -5.82
N THR A 405 -13.55 22.61 -6.39
CA THR A 405 -14.72 23.07 -5.61
C THR A 405 -15.73 21.93 -5.49
N PRO A 406 -16.18 21.56 -4.28
CA PRO A 406 -17.23 20.55 -4.13
C PRO A 406 -18.51 21.02 -4.83
N PRO A 407 -19.27 20.13 -5.49
CA PRO A 407 -20.55 20.51 -6.09
C PRO A 407 -21.48 21.06 -4.99
N PRO A 408 -22.32 22.07 -5.29
CA PRO A 408 -23.31 22.54 -4.34
C PRO A 408 -24.21 21.37 -3.94
N ARG A 409 -24.39 21.16 -2.62
CA ARG A 409 -25.34 20.17 -2.10
C ARG A 409 -26.71 20.46 -2.73
N ARG A 410 -27.25 19.51 -3.51
CA ARG A 410 -28.65 19.55 -3.88
C ARG A 410 -29.44 19.29 -2.59
N VAL A 411 -29.99 20.36 -2.02
CA VAL A 411 -31.08 20.23 -1.06
C VAL A 411 -32.26 19.66 -1.87
N PRO A 412 -32.87 18.54 -1.46
CA PRO A 412 -34.12 18.09 -2.07
C PRO A 412 -35.12 19.25 -1.98
N GLN A 413 -35.65 19.68 -3.11
CA GLN A 413 -36.85 20.50 -3.10
C GLN A 413 -37.99 19.52 -2.83
N ASP A 414 -38.66 19.71 -1.69
CA ASP A 414 -39.89 19.03 -1.32
C ASP A 414 -41.00 19.26 -2.35
#